data_AF-A0A8S3XVI6-F1
#
_entry.id   AF-A0A8S3XVI6-F1
#
_cell.length_a   1.000
_cell.length_b   1.000
_cell.length_c   1.000
_cell.angle_alpha   90.00
_cell.angle_beta   90.00
_cell.angle_gamma   90.00
#
_symmetry.space_group_name_H-M   'P 1'
#
loop_
_entity.id
_entity.type
_entity.pdbx_description
1 polymer ?
#
loop_
_entity_poly.entity_id
_entity_poly.type
_entity_poly.pdbx_seq_one_letter_code
_entity_poly.pdbx_strand_id
1 'polypeptide(L)'
;MMLQEQARQQAEQARKQVEQVRRLEEQLRGRQDEQARRHEEQARRLEEQMFLMKDLHATFGKEIKEVKNRVAQHDNRLSEAETQIAKAETGIEKVETRIDKVKIGLTTDVKKMLNDLKLGDGTTALVVATTPSVRGFKVPPFDGTSSWSAYKIQFEAVMEANGWNKSQAMNALTLAAP
;
A
#
# COMPACT_ATOMS: atom_id res chain seq x y z
N MET A 1 60.65 12.61 -90.40
CA MET A 1 59.29 12.16 -90.01
C MET A 1 59.31 11.12 -88.89
N MET A 2 60.05 10.00 -89.01
CA MET A 2 60.04 8.92 -88.01
C MET A 2 60.31 9.34 -86.53
N LEU A 3 61.30 10.20 -86.28
CA LEU A 3 61.62 10.71 -84.94
C LEU A 3 60.51 11.53 -84.29
N GLN A 4 59.73 12.26 -85.10
CA GLN A 4 58.63 13.10 -84.63
C GLN A 4 57.40 12.28 -84.24
N GLU A 5 57.15 11.19 -84.97
CA GLU A 5 56.10 10.19 -84.67
C GLU A 5 56.39 9.49 -83.34
N GLN A 6 57.64 9.06 -83.13
CA GLN A 6 58.08 8.36 -81.92
C GLN A 6 57.99 9.25 -80.68
N ALA A 7 58.37 10.54 -80.80
CA ALA A 7 58.21 11.52 -79.73
C ALA A 7 56.73 11.78 -79.39
N ARG A 8 55.85 11.82 -80.40
CA ARG A 8 54.40 11.95 -80.18
C ARG A 8 53.82 10.74 -79.43
N GLN A 9 54.19 9.53 -79.82
CA GLN A 9 53.73 8.31 -79.14
C GLN A 9 54.19 8.27 -77.69
N GLN A 10 55.46 8.59 -77.42
CA GLN A 10 55.97 8.67 -76.04
C GLN A 10 55.23 9.73 -75.21
N ALA A 11 54.97 10.91 -75.76
CA ALA A 11 54.23 11.96 -75.07
C ALA A 11 52.78 11.56 -74.76
N GLU A 12 52.12 10.86 -75.69
CA GLU A 12 50.74 10.37 -75.49
C GLU A 12 50.69 9.26 -74.42
N GLN A 13 51.68 8.38 -74.41
CA GLN A 13 51.80 7.31 -73.43
C GLN A 13 52.08 7.86 -72.02
N ALA A 14 52.95 8.87 -71.92
CA ALA A 14 53.19 9.59 -70.67
C ALA A 14 51.93 10.32 -70.17
N ARG A 15 51.16 10.96 -71.06
CA ARG A 15 49.87 11.57 -70.69
C ARG A 15 48.88 10.56 -70.13
N LYS A 16 48.75 9.38 -70.74
CA LYS A 16 47.87 8.31 -70.24
C LYS A 16 48.29 7.81 -68.86
N GLN A 17 49.60 7.69 -68.60
CA GLN A 17 50.12 7.31 -67.28
C GLN A 17 49.82 8.38 -66.22
N VAL A 18 50.05 9.66 -66.52
CA VAL A 18 49.73 10.77 -65.61
C VAL A 18 48.23 10.80 -65.29
N GLU A 19 47.37 10.60 -66.29
CA GLU A 19 45.93 10.60 -66.10
C GLU A 19 45.46 9.39 -65.26
N GLN A 20 46.06 8.21 -65.43
CA GLN A 20 45.79 7.05 -64.58
C GLN A 20 46.21 7.28 -63.12
N VAL A 21 47.40 7.84 -62.90
CA VAL A 21 47.89 8.19 -61.56
C VAL A 21 46.94 9.18 -60.90
N ARG A 22 46.55 10.24 -61.62
CA ARG A 22 45.59 11.23 -61.12
C ARG A 22 44.25 10.60 -60.70
N ARG A 23 43.70 9.68 -61.52
CA ARG A 23 42.45 8.98 -61.17
C ARG A 23 42.60 8.10 -59.92
N LEU A 24 43.76 7.43 -59.77
CA LEU A 24 44.05 6.62 -58.58
C LEU A 24 44.17 7.50 -57.32
N GLU A 25 44.85 8.64 -57.42
CA GLU A 25 44.95 9.62 -56.33
C GLU A 25 43.58 10.18 -55.91
N GLU A 26 42.74 10.56 -56.89
CA GLU A 26 41.37 11.02 -56.61
C GLU A 26 40.53 9.93 -55.91
N GLN A 27 40.66 8.65 -56.32
CA GLN A 27 39.99 7.54 -55.66
C GLN A 27 40.49 7.26 -54.24
N LEU A 28 41.80 7.36 -54.01
CA LEU A 28 42.39 7.20 -52.69
C LEU A 28 41.94 8.32 -51.76
N ARG A 29 41.94 9.56 -52.25
CA ARG A 29 41.45 10.71 -51.50
C ARG A 29 39.97 10.59 -51.15
N GLY A 30 39.13 10.20 -52.12
CA GLY A 30 37.71 9.95 -51.87
C GLY A 30 37.47 8.86 -50.81
N ARG A 31 38.24 7.76 -50.84
CA ARG A 31 38.16 6.71 -49.82
C ARG A 31 38.60 7.20 -48.44
N GLN A 32 39.65 8.01 -48.36
CA GLN A 32 40.10 8.61 -47.10
C GLN A 32 39.06 9.57 -46.52
N ASP A 33 38.47 10.44 -47.35
CA ASP A 33 37.44 11.38 -46.92
C ASP A 33 36.19 10.64 -46.43
N GLU A 34 35.77 9.58 -47.12
CA GLU A 34 34.62 8.78 -46.72
C GLU A 34 34.88 8.03 -45.40
N GLN A 35 36.09 7.49 -45.22
CA GLN A 35 36.48 6.85 -43.97
C GLN A 35 36.53 7.86 -42.82
N ALA A 36 37.06 9.06 -43.05
CA ALA A 36 37.09 10.14 -42.06
C ALA A 36 35.66 10.53 -41.62
N ARG A 37 34.73 10.71 -42.58
CA ARG A 37 33.32 10.99 -42.27
C ARG A 37 32.66 9.89 -41.45
N ARG A 38 32.91 8.61 -41.79
CA ARG A 38 32.37 7.47 -41.02
C ARG A 38 32.88 7.47 -39.59
N HIS A 39 34.17 7.76 -39.38
CA HIS A 39 34.74 7.86 -38.04
C HIS A 39 34.18 9.05 -37.26
N GLU A 40 34.00 10.20 -37.90
CA GLU A 40 33.40 11.38 -37.27
C GLU A 40 31.94 11.12 -36.84
N GLU A 41 31.14 10.49 -37.71
CA GLU A 41 29.76 10.10 -37.37
C GLU A 41 29.71 9.09 -36.22
N GLN A 42 30.60 8.09 -36.21
CA GLN A 42 30.70 7.14 -35.10
C GLN A 42 31.09 7.83 -33.79
N ALA A 43 32.05 8.77 -33.84
CA ALA A 43 32.46 9.54 -32.67
C ALA A 43 31.30 10.37 -32.11
N ARG A 44 30.54 11.07 -32.97
CA ARG A 44 29.35 11.82 -32.55
C ARG A 44 28.29 10.93 -31.91
N ARG A 45 27.99 9.76 -32.50
CA ARG A 45 27.03 8.81 -31.91
C ARG A 45 27.48 8.31 -30.54
N LEU A 46 28.77 8.01 -30.37
CA LEU A 46 29.31 7.59 -29.07
C LEU A 46 29.23 8.71 -28.04
N GLU A 47 29.48 9.96 -28.44
CA GLU A 47 29.36 11.13 -27.56
C GLU A 47 27.91 11.36 -27.11
N GLU A 48 26.94 11.28 -28.03
CA GLU A 48 25.52 11.35 -27.72
C GLU A 48 25.07 10.25 -26.74
N GLN A 49 25.49 9.00 -27.00
CA GLN A 49 25.20 7.88 -26.10
C GLN A 49 25.81 8.08 -24.71
N MET A 50 27.05 8.58 -24.64
CA MET A 50 27.71 8.88 -23.37
C MET A 50 26.98 10.00 -22.61
N PHE A 51 26.45 11.01 -23.30
CA PHE A 51 25.66 12.07 -22.69
C PHE A 51 24.36 11.51 -22.09
N LEU A 52 23.62 10.71 -22.86
CA LEU A 52 22.40 10.04 -22.39
C LEU A 52 22.67 9.14 -21.18
N MET A 53 23.77 8.38 -21.21
CA MET A 53 24.18 7.51 -20.10
C MET A 53 24.47 8.31 -18.83
N LYS A 54 25.14 9.48 -18.95
CA LYS A 54 25.41 10.36 -17.81
C LYS A 54 24.13 10.92 -17.20
N ASP A 55 23.18 11.34 -18.03
CA ASP A 55 21.91 11.90 -17.56
C ASP A 55 21.05 10.84 -16.87
N LEU A 56 21.00 9.63 -17.45
CA LEU A 56 20.33 8.48 -16.86
C LEU A 56 20.96 8.11 -15.50
N HIS A 57 22.29 8.06 -15.42
CA HIS A 57 23.01 7.81 -14.18
C HIS A 57 22.74 8.88 -13.11
N ALA A 58 22.67 10.16 -13.50
CA ALA A 58 22.33 11.24 -12.59
C ALA A 58 20.89 11.12 -12.06
N THR A 59 19.95 10.73 -12.93
CA THR A 59 18.55 10.51 -12.56
C THR A 59 18.40 9.35 -11.59
N PHE A 60 18.97 8.19 -11.90
CA PHE A 60 18.98 7.05 -10.96
C PHE A 60 19.67 7.40 -9.64
N GLY A 61 20.75 8.18 -9.68
CA GLY A 61 21.42 8.66 -8.48
C GLY A 61 20.52 9.52 -7.57
N LYS A 62 19.61 10.31 -8.14
CA LYS A 62 18.61 11.08 -7.38
C LYS A 62 17.52 10.17 -6.82
N GLU A 63 16.96 9.28 -7.64
CA GLU A 63 15.91 8.35 -7.21
C GLU A 63 16.38 7.42 -6.09
N ILE A 64 17.60 6.87 -6.18
CA ILE A 64 18.18 6.03 -5.13
C ILE A 64 18.30 6.79 -3.81
N LYS A 65 18.72 8.07 -3.84
CA LYS A 65 18.79 8.90 -2.64
C LYS A 65 17.40 9.15 -2.05
N GLU A 66 16.41 9.40 -2.88
CA GLU A 66 15.03 9.60 -2.43
C GLU A 66 14.47 8.33 -1.78
N VAL A 67 14.63 7.17 -2.43
CA VAL A 67 14.22 5.88 -1.88
C VAL A 67 14.90 5.63 -0.53
N LYS A 68 16.22 5.88 -0.43
CA LYS A 68 16.95 5.74 0.83
C LYS A 68 16.38 6.63 1.94
N ASN A 69 16.05 7.87 1.63
CA ASN A 69 15.44 8.79 2.59
C ASN A 69 14.05 8.32 3.03
N ARG A 70 13.24 7.83 2.09
CA ARG A 70 11.91 7.27 2.39
C ARG A 70 12.02 6.04 3.29
N VAL A 71 12.94 5.12 3.01
CA VAL A 71 13.17 3.94 3.86
C VAL A 71 13.53 4.38 5.28
N ALA A 72 14.49 5.30 5.45
CA ALA A 72 14.86 5.81 6.78
C ALA A 72 13.68 6.47 7.53
N GLN A 73 12.83 7.21 6.81
CA GLN A 73 11.62 7.78 7.41
C GLN A 73 10.62 6.69 7.85
N HIS A 74 10.46 5.64 7.05
CA HIS A 74 9.58 4.53 7.39
C HIS A 74 10.09 3.75 8.60
N ASP A 75 11.40 3.53 8.72
CA ASP A 75 12.01 2.89 9.90
C ASP A 75 11.71 3.67 11.19
N ASN A 76 11.84 5.00 11.15
CA ASN A 76 11.51 5.86 12.29
C ASN A 76 10.03 5.75 12.67
N ARG A 77 9.13 5.78 11.68
CA ARG A 77 7.68 5.64 11.92
C ARG A 77 7.31 4.27 12.47
N LEU A 78 8.00 3.21 12.04
CA LEU A 78 7.81 1.86 12.58
C LEU A 78 8.24 1.81 14.04
N SER A 79 9.41 2.37 14.38
CA SER A 79 9.89 2.42 15.77
C SER A 79 8.94 3.20 16.69
N GLU A 80 8.36 4.31 16.21
CA GLU A 80 7.34 5.06 16.94
C GLU A 80 6.05 4.23 17.15
N ALA A 81 5.59 3.53 16.11
CA ALA A 81 4.41 2.68 16.19
C ALA A 81 4.62 1.51 17.17
N GLU A 82 5.77 0.85 17.12
CA GLU A 82 6.15 -0.21 18.07
C GLU A 82 6.10 0.30 19.51
N THR A 83 6.63 1.50 19.76
CA THR A 83 6.59 2.14 21.08
C THR A 83 5.17 2.43 21.54
N GLN A 84 4.29 2.87 20.63
CA GLN A 84 2.88 3.14 20.96
C GLN A 84 2.11 1.85 21.24
N ILE A 85 2.37 0.79 20.47
CA ILE A 85 1.78 -0.54 20.69
C ILE A 85 2.18 -1.06 22.07
N ALA A 86 3.47 -1.04 22.41
CA ALA A 86 3.94 -1.50 23.73
C ALA A 86 3.29 -0.73 24.90
N LYS A 87 3.08 0.58 24.73
CA LYS A 87 2.34 1.40 25.72
C LYS A 87 0.87 0.99 25.82
N ALA A 88 0.22 0.73 24.69
CA ALA A 88 -1.17 0.29 24.66
C ALA A 88 -1.34 -1.09 25.31
N GLU A 89 -0.45 -2.04 25.02
CA GLU A 89 -0.42 -3.37 25.63
C GLU A 89 -0.29 -3.28 27.16
N THR A 90 0.66 -2.49 27.66
CA THR A 90 0.80 -2.22 29.10
C THR A 90 -0.46 -1.59 29.71
N GLY A 91 -1.14 -0.72 28.96
CA GLY A 91 -2.40 -0.10 29.38
C GLY A 91 -3.54 -1.10 29.48
N ILE A 92 -3.65 -2.01 28.50
CA ILE A 92 -4.65 -3.08 28.47
C ILE A 92 -4.44 -4.01 29.68
N GLU A 93 -3.21 -4.47 29.93
CA GLU A 93 -2.90 -5.36 31.07
C GLU A 93 -3.32 -4.74 32.43
N LYS A 94 -3.10 -3.43 32.60
CA LYS A 94 -3.55 -2.70 33.80
C LYS A 94 -5.06 -2.66 33.94
N VAL A 95 -5.79 -2.51 32.83
CA VAL A 95 -7.25 -2.50 32.82
C VAL A 95 -7.79 -3.89 33.13
N GLU A 96 -7.25 -4.92 32.51
CA GLU A 96 -7.62 -6.34 32.77
C GLU A 96 -7.43 -6.67 34.25
N THR A 97 -6.28 -6.32 34.83
CA THR A 97 -6.01 -6.50 36.27
C THR A 97 -7.04 -5.79 37.15
N ARG A 98 -7.50 -4.59 36.77
CA ARG A 98 -8.53 -3.86 37.52
C ARG A 98 -9.90 -4.52 37.38
N ILE A 99 -10.24 -5.01 36.19
CA ILE A 99 -11.48 -5.75 35.94
C ILE A 99 -11.53 -7.00 36.81
N ASP A 100 -10.43 -7.76 36.89
CA ASP A 100 -10.36 -8.97 37.73
C ASP A 100 -10.54 -8.64 39.21
N LYS A 101 -9.90 -7.57 39.71
CA LYS A 101 -10.10 -7.11 41.10
C LYS A 101 -11.56 -6.74 41.38
N VAL A 102 -12.20 -5.99 40.48
CA VAL A 102 -13.63 -5.63 40.61
C VAL A 102 -14.51 -6.87 40.58
N LYS A 103 -14.25 -7.81 39.67
CA LYS A 103 -15.01 -9.06 39.54
C LYS A 103 -14.92 -9.91 40.80
N ILE A 104 -13.73 -10.07 41.37
CA ILE A 104 -13.52 -10.79 42.63
C ILE A 104 -14.24 -10.09 43.79
N GLY A 105 -14.09 -8.76 43.91
CA GLY A 105 -14.75 -7.96 44.94
C GLY A 105 -16.27 -8.09 44.88
N LEU A 106 -16.86 -7.84 43.70
CA LEU A 106 -18.30 -7.94 43.49
C LEU A 106 -18.83 -9.36 43.78
N THR A 107 -18.12 -10.40 43.33
CA THR A 107 -18.50 -11.79 43.62
C THR A 107 -18.52 -12.06 45.12
N THR A 108 -17.55 -11.52 45.85
CA THR A 108 -17.44 -11.66 47.31
C THR A 108 -18.57 -10.91 48.02
N ASP A 109 -18.83 -9.67 47.63
CA ASP A 109 -19.88 -8.84 48.22
C ASP A 109 -21.28 -9.40 47.96
N VAL A 110 -21.57 -9.84 46.72
CA VAL A 110 -22.84 -10.50 46.38
C VAL A 110 -23.02 -11.79 47.18
N LYS A 111 -21.97 -12.60 47.32
CA LYS A 111 -22.02 -13.83 48.13
C LYS A 111 -22.29 -13.53 49.60
N LYS A 112 -21.70 -12.45 50.15
CA LYS A 112 -21.96 -12.00 51.52
C LYS A 112 -23.41 -11.55 51.69
N MET A 113 -23.91 -10.66 50.82
CA MET A 113 -25.30 -10.20 50.86
C MET A 113 -26.31 -11.35 50.73
N LEU A 114 -26.03 -12.34 49.88
CA LEU A 114 -26.89 -13.53 49.75
C LEU A 114 -26.94 -14.35 51.04
N ASN A 115 -25.81 -14.49 51.73
CA ASN A 115 -25.76 -15.19 53.02
C ASN A 115 -26.52 -14.41 54.09
N ASP A 116 -26.31 -13.09 54.17
CA ASP A 116 -26.99 -12.21 55.13
C ASP A 116 -28.53 -12.25 54.94
N LEU A 117 -29.01 -12.27 53.69
CA LEU A 117 -30.43 -12.43 53.36
C LEU A 117 -30.97 -13.81 53.74
N LYS A 118 -30.21 -14.89 53.53
CA LYS A 118 -30.62 -16.25 53.93
C LYS A 118 -30.70 -16.44 55.44
N LEU A 119 -29.96 -15.65 56.23
CA LEU A 119 -30.04 -15.63 57.68
C LEU A 119 -31.18 -14.73 58.22
N GLY A 120 -31.78 -13.89 57.37
CA GLY A 120 -32.80 -12.92 57.75
C GLY A 120 -34.26 -13.31 57.46
N ASP A 121 -34.54 -14.43 56.78
CA ASP A 121 -35.92 -14.83 56.45
C ASP A 121 -36.51 -15.82 57.46
N GLY A 122 -37.11 -15.25 58.49
CA GLY A 122 -38.33 -15.80 59.07
C GLY A 122 -39.42 -14.74 58.95
N THR A 123 -40.07 -14.59 57.78
CA THR A 123 -41.50 -14.28 57.60
C THR A 123 -41.82 -14.20 56.10
N THR A 124 -42.34 -15.28 55.52
CA THR A 124 -42.98 -15.29 54.19
C THR A 124 -44.30 -14.50 54.22
N ALA A 125 -44.33 -13.31 53.62
CA ALA A 125 -45.55 -12.62 53.22
C ALA A 125 -45.77 -12.80 51.71
N LEU A 126 -46.94 -13.31 51.36
CA LEU A 126 -47.37 -13.69 50.01
C LEU A 126 -47.38 -12.49 49.05
N VAL A 127 -46.67 -12.61 47.93
CA VAL A 127 -46.70 -11.67 46.79
C VAL A 127 -47.95 -11.94 45.96
N VAL A 128 -48.87 -10.97 45.85
CA VAL A 128 -49.86 -10.96 44.76
C VAL A 128 -49.23 -10.24 43.57
N ALA A 129 -48.73 -11.03 42.62
CA ALA A 129 -48.25 -10.53 41.34
C ALA A 129 -49.45 -10.18 40.45
N THR A 130 -49.77 -8.89 40.30
CA THR A 130 -50.55 -8.43 39.16
C THR A 130 -49.66 -8.45 37.92
N THR A 131 -49.85 -9.43 37.04
CA THR A 131 -49.18 -9.53 35.74
C THR A 131 -49.60 -8.36 34.84
N PRO A 132 -48.68 -7.54 34.30
CA PRO A 132 -49.01 -6.70 33.16
C PRO A 132 -49.07 -7.57 31.90
N SER A 133 -50.20 -7.47 31.19
CA SER A 133 -50.48 -8.14 29.93
C SER A 133 -49.36 -7.92 28.91
N VAL A 134 -48.70 -9.00 28.52
CA VAL A 134 -47.57 -9.05 27.59
C VAL A 134 -48.04 -8.69 26.18
N ARG A 135 -47.99 -7.41 25.82
CA ARG A 135 -47.90 -7.00 24.41
C ARG A 135 -46.43 -7.03 24.02
N GLY A 136 -46.01 -8.05 23.26
CA GLY A 136 -44.64 -8.16 22.76
C GLY A 136 -44.29 -6.96 21.86
N PHE A 137 -43.20 -6.28 22.16
CA PHE A 137 -42.64 -5.20 21.35
C PHE A 137 -42.11 -5.77 20.02
N LYS A 138 -42.39 -5.10 18.90
CA LYS A 138 -41.89 -5.51 17.58
C LYS A 138 -40.43 -5.06 17.41
N VAL A 139 -39.68 -5.82 16.62
CA VAL A 139 -38.32 -5.44 16.21
C VAL A 139 -38.39 -4.14 15.40
N PRO A 140 -37.65 -3.09 15.79
CA PRO A 140 -37.56 -1.87 14.98
C PRO A 140 -36.95 -2.20 13.60
N PRO A 141 -37.45 -1.62 12.49
CA PRO A 141 -36.82 -1.77 11.19
C PRO A 141 -35.50 -1.02 11.15
N PHE A 142 -34.49 -1.57 10.47
CA PHE A 142 -33.26 -0.83 10.18
C PHE A 142 -33.46 -0.04 8.89
N ASP A 143 -33.62 1.28 9.01
CA ASP A 143 -33.93 2.19 7.90
C ASP A 143 -32.68 2.88 7.31
N GLY A 144 -31.50 2.59 7.85
CA GLY A 144 -30.22 3.17 7.42
C GLY A 144 -30.04 4.64 7.79
N THR A 145 -31.00 5.28 8.49
CA THR A 145 -30.86 6.67 8.94
C THR A 145 -30.07 6.78 10.24
N SER A 146 -30.15 5.75 11.08
CA SER A 146 -29.43 5.62 12.35
C SER A 146 -28.19 4.72 12.24
N SER A 147 -27.18 4.95 13.08
CA SER A 147 -25.99 4.08 13.13
C SER A 147 -26.33 2.67 13.61
N TRP A 148 -25.56 1.67 13.17
CA TRP A 148 -25.72 0.27 13.61
C TRP A 148 -25.66 0.09 15.13
N SER A 149 -24.84 0.90 15.81
CA SER A 149 -24.74 0.88 17.27
C SER A 149 -26.04 1.35 17.95
N ALA A 150 -26.70 2.37 17.41
CA ALA A 150 -27.98 2.85 17.93
C ALA A 150 -29.09 1.81 17.71
N TYR A 151 -29.11 1.17 16.54
CA TYR A 151 -30.03 0.07 16.24
C TYR A 151 -29.87 -1.10 17.21
N LYS A 152 -28.62 -1.52 17.49
CA LYS A 152 -28.35 -2.63 18.41
C LYS A 152 -28.88 -2.37 19.81
N ILE A 153 -28.70 -1.15 20.32
CA ILE A 153 -29.21 -0.75 21.65
C ILE A 153 -30.74 -0.83 21.70
N GLN A 154 -31.42 -0.34 20.66
CA GLN A 154 -32.89 -0.41 20.58
C GLN A 154 -33.39 -1.87 20.50
N PHE A 155 -32.69 -2.71 19.74
CA PHE A 155 -33.02 -4.13 19.61
C PHE A 155 -32.80 -4.89 20.93
N GLU A 156 -31.70 -4.63 21.64
CA GLU A 156 -31.43 -5.23 22.96
C GLU A 156 -32.49 -4.85 23.99
N ALA A 157 -32.95 -3.60 24.00
CA ALA A 157 -34.04 -3.16 24.86
C ALA A 157 -35.37 -3.88 24.56
N VAL A 158 -35.67 -4.16 23.28
CA VAL A 158 -36.83 -4.96 22.87
C VAL A 158 -36.69 -6.42 23.27
N MET A 159 -35.49 -6.99 23.14
CA MET A 159 -35.22 -8.36 23.61
C MET A 159 -35.45 -8.49 25.11
N GLU A 160 -34.96 -7.54 25.90
CA GLU A 160 -35.09 -7.52 27.35
C GLU A 160 -36.56 -7.33 27.78
N ALA A 161 -37.26 -6.37 27.17
CA ALA A 161 -38.67 -6.11 27.45
C ALA A 161 -39.59 -7.29 27.08
N ASN A 162 -39.21 -8.10 26.09
CA ASN A 162 -39.96 -9.28 25.68
C ASN A 162 -39.49 -10.58 26.36
N GLY A 163 -38.42 -10.54 27.15
CA GLY A 163 -37.82 -11.74 27.75
C GLY A 163 -37.30 -12.75 26.71
N TRP A 164 -36.85 -12.28 25.54
CA TRP A 164 -36.41 -13.16 24.46
C TRP A 164 -35.03 -13.75 24.75
N ASN A 165 -34.90 -15.07 24.55
CA ASN A 165 -33.59 -15.71 24.48
C ASN A 165 -32.93 -15.47 23.10
N LYS A 166 -31.64 -15.80 22.99
CA LYS A 166 -30.85 -15.58 21.76
C LYS A 166 -31.49 -16.22 20.50
N SER A 167 -32.12 -17.39 20.64
CA SER A 167 -32.77 -18.06 19.51
C SER A 167 -34.05 -17.35 19.08
N GLN A 168 -34.84 -16.84 20.04
CA GLN A 168 -36.05 -16.08 19.77
C GLN A 168 -35.74 -14.71 19.13
N ALA A 169 -34.69 -14.04 19.62
CA ALA A 169 -34.20 -12.79 19.07
C ALA A 169 -33.70 -12.95 17.63
N MET A 170 -32.97 -14.03 17.34
CA MET A 170 -32.48 -14.33 15.99
C MET A 170 -33.64 -14.57 15.01
N ASN A 171 -34.63 -15.37 15.41
CA ASN A 171 -35.83 -15.60 14.59
C ASN A 171 -36.61 -14.30 14.34
N ALA A 172 -36.68 -13.41 15.33
CA ALA A 172 -37.36 -12.12 15.20
C ALA A 172 -36.64 -11.16 14.22
N LEU A 173 -35.30 -11.19 14.18
CA LEU A 173 -34.52 -10.44 13.18
C LEU A 173 -34.74 -10.97 11.76
N THR A 174 -34.82 -12.29 11.59
CA THR A 174 -35.05 -12.91 10.28
C THR A 174 -36.45 -12.63 9.74
N LEU A 175 -37.46 -12.53 10.61
CA LEU A 175 -38.84 -12.21 10.22
C LEU A 175 -39.09 -10.70 10.01
N ALA A 176 -38.20 -9.83 10.52
CA ALA A 176 -38.31 -8.38 10.41
C ALA A 176 -37.47 -7.79 9.27
N ALA A 177 -36.65 -8.59 8.59
CA ALA A 177 -35.95 -8.19 7.38
C ALA A 177 -36.93 -8.21 6.18
N PRO A 178 -37.04 -7.12 5.39
CA PRO A 178 -37.83 -7.11 4.16
C PRO A 178 -37.26 -8.04 3.08
#